data_AF-A0A7W1H0Q5-F1
#
_entry.id   AF-A0A7W1H0Q5-F1
#
_cell.length_a   1.000
_cell.length_b   1.000
_cell.length_c   1.000
_cell.angle_alpha   90.00
_cell.angle_beta   90.00
_cell.angle_gamma   90.00
#
_symmetry.space_group_name_H-M   'P 1'
#
loop_
_entity.id
_entity.type
_entity.pdbx_description
1 polymer ?
#
loop_
_entity_poly.entity_id
_entity_poly.type
_entity_poly.pdbx_seq_one_letter_code
_entity_poly.pdbx_strand_id
1 'polypeptide(L)'
;QKSWIHDGIIALLKDHNVAIALTDARWISRRTMLALAERPTASFAYMRWMGPNRDVVDYSRIQHDRTRELETWAEAIRAIPVREVYGYVNNHFAGHSPESARQLQSLIGQQPVYPQDLEEQMSLF
;
A
#
# COMPACT_ATOMS: atom_id res chain seq x y z
N GLN A 1 19.89 -11.16 -0.01
CA GLN A 1 19.36 -10.96 1.36
C GLN A 1 17.83 -11.10 1.33
N LYS A 2 17.30 -12.31 1.53
CA LYS A 2 15.85 -12.62 1.64
C LYS A 2 15.59 -13.72 2.68
N SER A 3 16.55 -13.96 3.59
CA SER A 3 16.56 -15.16 4.44
C SER A 3 15.45 -15.20 5.48
N TRP A 4 14.59 -14.18 5.57
CA TRP A 4 13.47 -14.14 6.51
C TRP A 4 12.16 -14.64 5.89
N ILE A 5 12.02 -14.66 4.56
CA ILE A 5 10.78 -15.10 3.89
C ILE A 5 10.83 -16.62 3.71
N HIS A 6 10.55 -17.35 4.79
CA HIS A 6 10.38 -18.79 4.78
C HIS A 6 9.32 -19.22 5.80
N ASP A 7 8.81 -20.43 5.63
CA ASP A 7 7.62 -20.91 6.35
C ASP A 7 7.75 -20.81 7.87
N GLY A 8 8.94 -21.07 8.44
CA GLY A 8 9.18 -20.92 9.88
C GLY A 8 8.93 -19.51 10.44
N ILE A 9 9.37 -18.46 9.74
CA ILE A 9 9.11 -17.07 10.19
C ILE A 9 7.66 -16.69 9.92
N ILE A 10 7.08 -17.10 8.79
CA ILE A 10 5.67 -16.81 8.48
C ILE A 10 4.73 -17.46 9.50
N ALA A 11 5.02 -18.70 9.91
CA ALA A 11 4.30 -19.40 10.97
C ALA A 11 4.42 -18.66 12.31
N LEU A 12 5.65 -18.26 12.70
CA LEU A 12 5.87 -17.50 13.92
C LEU A 12 5.07 -16.19 13.96
N LEU A 13 5.05 -15.43 12.86
CA LEU A 13 4.26 -14.20 12.76
C LEU A 13 2.77 -14.52 12.94
N LYS A 14 2.28 -15.58 12.31
CA LYS A 14 0.89 -16.03 12.42
C LYS A 14 0.50 -16.42 13.84
N ASP A 15 1.34 -17.20 14.51
CA ASP A 15 1.10 -17.68 15.88
C ASP A 15 1.02 -16.53 16.89
N HIS A 16 1.72 -15.43 16.62
CA HIS A 16 1.73 -14.23 17.45
C HIS A 16 0.81 -13.10 16.95
N ASN A 17 -0.03 -13.35 15.92
CA ASN A 17 -0.91 -12.35 15.31
C ASN A 17 -0.18 -11.06 14.88
N VAL A 18 1.03 -11.22 14.33
CA VAL A 18 1.86 -10.11 13.82
C VAL A 18 1.70 -10.02 12.31
N ALA A 19 1.20 -8.89 11.82
CA ALA A 19 1.01 -8.69 10.38
C ALA A 19 2.37 -8.58 9.67
N ILE A 20 2.57 -9.42 8.66
CA ILE A 20 3.64 -9.25 7.70
C ILE A 20 3.43 -7.95 6.93
N ALA A 21 4.48 -7.13 6.83
CA ALA A 21 4.40 -5.91 6.04
C ALA A 21 4.45 -6.23 4.55
N LEU A 22 3.31 -6.14 3.88
CA LEU A 22 3.19 -6.35 2.44
C LEU A 22 3.70 -5.10 1.72
N THR A 23 4.88 -5.16 1.11
CA THR A 23 5.55 -3.97 0.56
C THR A 23 5.68 -4.00 -0.96
N ASP A 24 5.24 -2.94 -1.64
CA ASP A 24 5.62 -2.70 -3.04
C ASP A 24 6.94 -1.92 -3.09
N ALA A 25 8.02 -2.63 -3.37
CA ALA A 25 9.38 -2.12 -3.25
C ALA A 25 10.32 -2.75 -4.27
N ARG A 26 11.48 -2.13 -4.53
CA ARG A 26 12.49 -2.68 -5.45
C ARG A 26 13.15 -3.99 -4.98
N TRP A 27 13.20 -4.25 -3.67
CA TRP A 27 14.04 -5.33 -3.09
C TRP A 27 13.33 -6.67 -2.91
N ILE A 28 11.99 -6.69 -2.96
CA ILE A 28 11.18 -7.91 -2.95
C ILE A 28 10.18 -7.79 -4.09
N SER A 29 10.06 -8.84 -4.90
CA SER A 29 9.15 -8.82 -6.04
C SER A 29 7.70 -8.74 -5.56
N ARG A 30 6.90 -7.93 -6.27
CA ARG A 30 5.45 -7.83 -6.05
C ARG A 30 4.79 -9.20 -6.03
N ARG A 31 5.17 -10.10 -6.95
CA ARG A 31 4.66 -11.48 -6.99
C ARG A 31 4.80 -12.21 -5.65
N THR A 32 5.95 -12.09 -4.98
CA THR A 32 6.16 -12.70 -3.66
C THR A 32 5.24 -12.08 -2.61
N MET A 33 5.06 -10.77 -2.64
CA MET A 33 4.20 -10.08 -1.69
C MET A 33 2.71 -10.39 -1.90
N LEU A 34 2.24 -10.50 -3.14
CA LEU A 34 0.88 -10.92 -3.46
C LEU A 34 0.62 -12.36 -2.97
N ALA A 35 1.56 -13.28 -3.17
CA ALA A 35 1.44 -14.64 -2.64
C ALA A 35 1.42 -14.70 -1.09
N LEU A 36 2.05 -13.74 -0.41
CA LEU A 36 1.96 -13.60 1.05
C LEU A 36 0.62 -12.98 1.49
N ALA A 37 0.04 -12.10 0.66
CA ALA A 37 -1.27 -11.51 0.93
C ALA A 37 -2.38 -12.56 0.95
N GLU A 38 -2.27 -13.64 0.16
CA GLU A 38 -3.23 -14.77 0.18
C GLU A 38 -3.27 -15.52 1.52
N ARG A 39 -2.22 -15.40 2.35
CA ARG A 39 -2.10 -16.08 3.65
C ARG A 39 -1.69 -15.09 4.75
N PRO A 40 -2.62 -14.23 5.20
CA PRO A 40 -2.33 -13.24 6.24
C PRO A 40 -1.81 -13.88 7.53
N THR A 41 -0.88 -13.19 8.19
CA THR A 41 -0.28 -13.60 9.47
C THR A 41 -0.91 -12.89 10.67
N ALA A 42 -1.95 -12.09 10.45
CA ALA A 42 -2.71 -11.45 11.52
C ALA A 42 -4.19 -11.32 11.13
N SER A 43 -5.02 -10.92 12.10
CA SER A 43 -6.44 -10.59 11.89
C SER A 43 -6.67 -9.35 11.00
N PHE A 44 -5.60 -8.65 10.63
CA PHE A 44 -5.57 -7.49 9.76
C PHE A 44 -4.40 -7.59 8.77
N ALA A 45 -4.43 -6.78 7.72
CA ALA A 45 -3.32 -6.65 6.78
C ALA A 45 -2.66 -5.27 6.86
N TYR A 46 -1.36 -5.24 6.62
CA TYR A 46 -0.58 -4.02 6.57
C TYR A 46 0.15 -3.93 5.24
N MET A 47 -0.10 -2.86 4.47
CA MET A 47 0.45 -2.65 3.13
C MET A 47 1.23 -1.34 3.05
N ARG A 48 2.38 -1.37 2.36
CA ARG A 48 3.22 -0.20 2.16
C ARG A 48 3.69 -0.08 0.71
N TRP A 49 3.21 0.93 -0.01
CA TRP A 49 3.66 1.24 -1.37
C TRP A 49 4.83 2.21 -1.30
N MET A 50 6.04 1.72 -1.56
CA MET A 50 7.26 2.55 -1.50
C MET A 50 7.76 3.00 -2.86
N GLY A 51 7.51 2.18 -3.88
CA GLY A 51 7.98 2.44 -5.24
C GLY A 51 9.43 2.04 -5.47
N PRO A 52 9.83 1.90 -6.74
CA PRO A 52 11.18 1.53 -7.10
C PRO A 52 12.15 2.73 -7.05
N ASN A 53 11.64 3.93 -7.36
CA ASN A 53 12.45 5.09 -7.69
C ASN A 53 12.75 5.96 -6.46
N ARG A 54 14.03 6.24 -6.21
CA ARG A 54 14.46 7.16 -5.15
C ARG A 54 14.91 8.51 -5.67
N ASP A 55 14.89 8.70 -6.99
CA ASP A 55 15.35 9.93 -7.63
C ASP A 55 14.22 10.95 -7.79
N VAL A 56 13.02 10.63 -7.30
CA VAL A 56 11.90 11.57 -7.25
C VAL A 56 12.18 12.63 -6.20
N VAL A 57 12.28 13.88 -6.64
CA VAL A 57 12.56 15.05 -5.78
C VAL A 57 11.40 16.05 -5.74
N ASP A 58 10.51 16.02 -6.74
CA ASP A 58 9.29 16.83 -6.77
C ASP A 58 8.10 16.00 -6.31
N TYR A 59 7.56 16.34 -5.13
CA TYR A 59 6.43 15.64 -4.52
C TYR A 59 5.07 16.35 -4.69
N SER A 60 5.01 17.39 -5.50
CA SER A 60 3.80 18.21 -5.69
C SER A 60 2.74 17.57 -6.59
N ARG A 61 3.14 16.58 -7.41
CA ARG A 61 2.29 15.93 -8.40
C ARG A 61 2.80 14.53 -8.72
N ILE A 62 1.96 13.73 -9.37
CA ILE A 62 2.36 12.43 -9.90
C ILE A 62 3.48 12.63 -10.93
N GLN A 63 4.61 11.98 -10.71
CA GLN A 63 5.79 11.96 -11.56
C GLN A 63 5.89 10.64 -12.36
N HIS A 64 5.30 9.56 -11.83
CA HIS A 64 5.30 8.25 -12.47
C HIS A 64 3.90 7.66 -12.46
N ASP A 65 3.44 7.22 -13.63
CA ASP A 65 2.23 6.42 -13.71
C ASP A 65 2.46 5.06 -13.01
N ARG A 66 1.59 4.78 -12.04
CA ARG A 66 1.55 3.54 -11.24
C ARG A 66 0.17 2.90 -11.25
N THR A 67 -0.65 3.24 -12.24
CA THR A 67 -2.05 2.78 -12.32
C THR A 67 -2.14 1.26 -12.30
N ARG A 68 -1.31 0.57 -13.11
CA ARG A 68 -1.28 -0.90 -13.17
C ARG A 68 -0.89 -1.54 -11.84
N GLU A 69 0.09 -0.95 -11.15
CA GLU A 69 0.47 -1.40 -9.82
C GLU A 69 -0.68 -1.24 -8.83
N LEU A 70 -1.34 -0.08 -8.83
CA LEU A 70 -2.48 0.17 -7.95
C LEU A 70 -3.66 -0.74 -8.25
N GLU A 71 -3.98 -1.02 -9.52
CA GLU A 71 -5.02 -1.97 -9.93
C GLU A 71 -4.73 -3.37 -9.38
N THR A 72 -3.49 -3.84 -9.53
CA THR A 72 -3.05 -5.15 -9.01
C THR A 72 -3.23 -5.22 -7.49
N TRP A 73 -2.86 -4.16 -6.77
CA TRP A 73 -3.03 -4.12 -5.32
C TRP A 73 -4.48 -3.96 -4.89
N ALA A 74 -5.31 -3.24 -5.66
CA ALA A 74 -6.74 -3.13 -5.40
C ALA A 74 -7.43 -4.50 -5.51
N GLU A 75 -7.04 -5.33 -6.48
CA GLU A 75 -7.49 -6.73 -6.56
C GLU A 75 -7.07 -7.53 -5.32
N ALA A 76 -5.81 -7.40 -4.89
CA ALA A 76 -5.32 -8.06 -3.68
C ALA A 76 -6.08 -7.61 -2.42
N ILE A 77 -6.38 -6.31 -2.29
CA ILE A 77 -7.17 -5.77 -1.18
C ILE A 77 -8.60 -6.32 -1.17
N ARG A 78 -9.20 -6.54 -2.34
CA ARG A 78 -10.54 -7.16 -2.42
C ARG A 78 -10.53 -8.64 -2.06
N ALA A 79 -9.44 -9.35 -2.36
CA ALA A 79 -9.34 -10.79 -2.19
C ALA A 79 -8.78 -11.22 -0.82
N ILE A 80 -8.09 -10.32 -0.10
CA ILE A 80 -7.41 -10.67 1.15
C ILE A 80 -8.43 -11.07 2.24
N PRO A 81 -8.25 -12.21 2.93
CA PRO A 81 -9.24 -12.74 3.87
C PRO A 81 -9.12 -12.11 5.27
N VAL A 82 -9.15 -10.77 5.36
CA VAL A 82 -9.17 -10.02 6.63
C VAL A 82 -10.23 -8.92 6.58
N ARG A 83 -10.68 -8.48 7.77
CA ARG A 83 -11.67 -7.42 7.88
C ARG A 83 -11.07 -6.02 7.68
N GLU A 84 -9.81 -5.84 8.07
CA GLU A 84 -9.15 -4.53 8.11
C GLU A 84 -7.84 -4.56 7.33
N VAL A 85 -7.64 -3.53 6.50
CA VAL A 85 -6.42 -3.32 5.73
C VAL A 85 -5.90 -1.92 6.01
N TYR A 86 -4.68 -1.83 6.54
CA TYR A 86 -3.99 -0.58 6.78
C TYR A 86 -2.99 -0.33 5.65
N GLY A 87 -3.30 0.63 4.78
CA GLY A 87 -2.50 0.94 3.60
C GLY A 87 -1.80 2.29 3.69
N TYR A 88 -0.49 2.33 3.39
CA TYR A 88 0.31 3.55 3.42
C TYR A 88 1.10 3.73 2.13
N VAL A 89 0.92 4.87 1.45
CA VAL A 89 1.68 5.22 0.25
C VAL A 89 2.81 6.17 0.61
N ASN A 90 4.03 5.86 0.18
CA ASN A 90 5.19 6.75 0.29
C ASN A 90 5.29 7.66 -0.93
N ASN A 91 5.79 8.90 -0.76
CA ASN A 91 5.89 9.86 -1.85
C ASN A 91 6.72 9.32 -3.02
N HIS A 92 7.71 8.48 -2.76
CA HIS A 92 8.56 7.84 -3.79
C HIS A 92 7.83 6.79 -4.65
N PHE A 93 6.60 6.41 -4.32
CA PHE A 93 5.83 5.45 -5.10
C PHE A 93 5.56 5.96 -6.53
N ALA A 94 4.92 7.13 -6.60
CA ALA A 94 4.53 7.78 -7.84
C ALA A 94 4.90 9.28 -7.87
N GLY A 95 5.50 9.82 -6.80
CA GLY A 95 5.79 11.24 -6.65
C GLY A 95 4.71 12.04 -5.94
N HIS A 96 3.57 11.47 -5.54
CA HIS A 96 2.58 12.23 -4.77
C HIS A 96 1.67 11.28 -3.99
N SER A 97 1.98 11.03 -2.72
CA SER A 97 1.23 10.08 -1.88
C SER A 97 -0.27 10.37 -1.78
N PRO A 98 -0.74 11.64 -1.57
CA PRO A 98 -2.17 11.93 -1.49
C PRO A 98 -2.92 11.49 -2.73
N GLU A 99 -2.41 11.81 -3.92
CA GLU A 99 -3.06 11.46 -5.18
C GLU A 99 -3.04 9.96 -5.43
N SER A 100 -1.92 9.28 -5.17
CA SER A 100 -1.86 7.81 -5.25
C SER A 100 -2.81 7.11 -4.28
N ALA A 101 -2.97 7.63 -3.06
CA ALA A 101 -3.92 7.09 -2.09
C ALA A 101 -5.36 7.28 -2.58
N ARG A 102 -5.72 8.45 -3.13
CA ARG A 102 -7.04 8.70 -3.71
C ARG A 102 -7.34 7.80 -4.90
N GLN A 103 -6.37 7.59 -5.79
CA GLN A 103 -6.50 6.65 -6.91
C GLN A 103 -6.79 5.24 -6.39
N LEU A 104 -6.07 4.80 -5.35
CA LEU A 104 -6.34 3.50 -4.73
C LEU A 104 -7.73 3.44 -4.09
N GLN A 105 -8.15 4.48 -3.37
CA GLN A 105 -9.51 4.59 -2.80
C GLN A 105 -10.58 4.38 -3.89
N SER A 106 -10.48 5.11 -5.01
CA SER A 106 -11.37 4.95 -6.15
C SER A 106 -11.37 3.52 -6.69
N LEU A 107 -10.18 2.91 -6.86
CA LEU A 107 -10.04 1.55 -7.37
C LEU A 107 -10.68 0.49 -6.45
N ILE A 108 -10.78 0.74 -5.14
CA ILE A 108 -11.47 -0.13 -4.18
C ILE A 108 -12.91 0.29 -3.89
N GLY A 109 -13.47 1.22 -4.68
CA GLY A 109 -14.86 1.66 -4.58
C GLY A 109 -15.13 2.64 -3.44
N GLN A 110 -14.09 3.21 -2.82
CA GLN A 110 -14.24 4.33 -1.89
C GLN A 110 -14.30 5.64 -2.66
N GLN A 111 -15.00 6.64 -2.10
CA GLN A 111 -14.98 7.99 -2.63
C GLN A 111 -13.82 8.77 -2.01
N PRO A 112 -12.79 9.15 -2.78
CA PRO A 112 -11.75 10.02 -2.28
C PRO A 112 -12.31 11.42 -2.01
N VAL A 113 -11.80 12.07 -0.97
CA VAL A 113 -12.10 13.48 -0.68
C VAL A 113 -10.91 14.30 -1.13
N TYR A 114 -11.17 15.32 -1.95
CA TYR A 114 -10.15 16.26 -2.37
C TYR A 114 -10.16 17.52 -1.52
N PRO A 115 -9.02 18.23 -1.38
CA PRO A 115 -8.94 19.43 -0.56
C PRO A 115 -9.87 20.53 -1.06
N GLN A 116 -10.13 20.62 -2.37
CA GLN A 116 -11.08 21.58 -2.93
C GLN A 116 -12.55 21.26 -2.61
N ASP A 117 -12.87 20.03 -2.22
CA ASP A 117 -14.23 19.60 -1.86
C ASP A 117 -14.48 19.76 -0.34
N LEU A 118 -13.43 20.00 0.44
CA LEU A 118 -13.57 20.39 1.83
C LEU A 118 -14.11 21.82 1.83
N GLU A 119 -15.31 22.03 2.38
CA GLU A 119 -15.83 23.38 2.66
C GLU A 119 -14.73 24.23 3.27
N GLU A 120 -14.62 25.50 2.84
CA GLU A 120 -13.57 26.43 3.26
C GLU A 120 -13.27 26.23 4.74
N GLN A 121 -12.14 25.59 5.03
CA GLN A 121 -11.64 25.54 6.39
C GLN A 121 -11.30 26.99 6.71
N MET A 122 -12.26 27.69 7.33
CA MET A 122 -12.17 29.08 7.73
C MET A 122 -10.99 29.19 8.69
N SER A 123 -9.83 29.52 8.13
CA SER A 123 -8.60 29.87 8.81
C SER A 123 -7.91 28.72 9.59
N LEU A 124 -6.60 28.57 9.37
CA LEU A 124 -5.69 27.89 10.29
C LEU A 124 -5.12 28.85 11.36
N PHE A 125 -5.83 29.95 11.61
CA PHE A 125 -5.51 30.99 12.59
C PHE A 125 -6.77 31.47 13.32
#